data_AF-A0A656JQ18-F1
#
_entry.id   AF-A0A656JQ18-F1
#
_cell.length_a   1.000
_cell.length_b   1.000
_cell.length_c   1.000
_cell.angle_alpha   90.00
_cell.angle_beta   90.00
_cell.angle_gamma   90.00
#
_symmetry.space_group_name_H-M   'P 1'
#
loop_
_entity.id
_entity.type
_entity.pdbx_description
1 polymer ?
#
loop_
_entity_poly.entity_id
_entity_poly.type
_entity_poly.pdbx_seq_one_letter_code
_entity_poly.pdbx_strand_id
1 'polypeptide(L)'
;RAFLDQAAPLAAGSHVDSTAYKLIDGKLVVSLKGGSNTGLRDDAQLVGFQGDASAPFAVLFKHNGLHFELQIDAASPVGQTDPAGVKDILMEAALTTIMDCEDSIAAVDADDKVVVYRNWLGLMKGDLAESVSKGGETFTRTMNPDRVYTTPQGGEVTLHGRSLLFIRNVGHLMTIDAILDKHGNEVPEGILDGLLTSLAAIHNLNGNNTRSNSRSGS
;
A
#
# COMPACT_ATOMS: atom_id res chain seq x y z
N ARG A 1 14.56 15.82 0.79
CA ARG A 1 14.16 17.26 0.88
C ARG A 1 13.78 17.85 -0.47
N ALA A 2 14.66 17.86 -1.48
CA ALA A 2 14.34 18.42 -2.81
C ALA A 2 13.03 17.90 -3.44
N PHE A 3 12.70 16.62 -3.24
CA PHE A 3 11.40 16.06 -3.64
C PHE A 3 10.20 16.80 -2.99
N LEU A 4 10.26 17.10 -1.69
CA LEU A 4 9.20 17.83 -0.99
C LEU A 4 9.06 19.25 -1.54
N ASP A 5 10.17 19.93 -1.85
CA ASP A 5 10.12 21.27 -2.45
C ASP A 5 9.43 21.27 -3.83
N GLN A 6 9.43 20.13 -4.54
CA GLN A 6 8.74 19.98 -5.82
C GLN A 6 7.27 19.56 -5.63
N ALA A 7 7.03 18.58 -4.75
CA ALA A 7 5.74 17.92 -4.62
C ALA A 7 4.81 18.55 -3.57
N ALA A 8 5.33 19.27 -2.58
CA ALA A 8 4.58 20.00 -1.56
C ALA A 8 5.28 21.34 -1.23
N PRO A 9 5.52 22.22 -2.22
CA PRO A 9 6.32 23.42 -2.05
C PRO A 9 5.80 24.31 -0.92
N LEU A 10 6.73 24.89 -0.16
CA LEU A 10 6.41 25.92 0.83
C LEU A 10 6.10 27.25 0.13
N ALA A 11 5.26 28.08 0.75
CA ALA A 11 4.96 29.42 0.25
C ALA A 11 6.20 30.32 0.24
N ALA A 12 7.11 30.09 1.18
CA ALA A 12 8.42 30.72 1.28
C ALA A 12 9.43 29.75 1.90
N GLY A 13 10.68 29.79 1.46
CA GLY A 13 11.77 28.94 1.95
C GLY A 13 11.82 27.56 1.27
N SER A 14 12.53 26.62 1.90
CA SER A 14 12.68 25.23 1.46
C SER A 14 12.53 24.30 2.65
N HIS A 15 12.02 23.08 2.40
CA HIS A 15 12.00 22.01 3.39
C HIS A 15 13.40 21.63 3.91
N VAL A 16 14.48 21.96 3.19
CA VAL A 16 15.86 21.77 3.67
C VAL A 16 16.10 22.47 5.01
N ASP A 17 15.49 23.64 5.20
CA ASP A 17 15.66 24.45 6.40
C ASP A 17 14.61 24.16 7.49
N SER A 18 13.74 23.15 7.30
CA SER A 18 12.70 22.84 8.29
C SER A 18 13.29 22.39 9.62
N THR A 19 12.73 22.88 10.72
CA THR A 19 13.07 22.50 12.11
C THR A 19 11.89 21.94 12.89
N ALA A 20 10.66 22.15 12.42
CA ALA A 20 9.47 21.51 12.96
C ALA A 20 8.32 21.55 11.94
N TYR A 21 7.43 20.57 12.04
CA TYR A 21 6.16 20.53 11.32
C TYR A 21 5.03 20.49 12.35
N LYS A 22 4.02 21.33 12.20
CA LYS A 22 2.87 21.42 13.10
C LYS A 22 1.61 21.74 12.32
N LEU A 23 0.45 21.42 12.88
CA LEU A 23 -0.83 21.89 12.38
C LEU A 23 -1.38 22.96 13.34
N ILE A 24 -1.69 24.13 12.79
CA ILE A 24 -2.29 25.26 13.51
C ILE A 24 -3.50 25.71 12.71
N ASP A 25 -4.67 25.76 13.34
CA ASP A 25 -5.94 26.17 12.72
C ASP A 25 -6.23 25.45 11.38
N GLY A 26 -5.93 24.15 11.34
CA GLY A 26 -6.16 23.30 10.16
C GLY A 26 -5.18 23.52 9.00
N LYS A 27 -4.05 24.20 9.23
CA LYS A 27 -3.00 24.42 8.23
C LYS A 27 -1.66 23.86 8.68
N LEU A 28 -0.86 23.39 7.72
CA LEU A 28 0.52 23.03 8.00
C LEU A 28 1.35 24.29 8.23
N VAL A 29 2.03 24.32 9.37
CA VAL A 29 3.03 25.32 9.73
C VAL A 29 4.38 24.63 9.82
N VAL A 30 5.33 25.10 9.01
CA VAL A 30 6.71 24.63 8.98
C VAL A 30 7.59 25.71 9.58
N SER A 31 8.22 25.40 10.71
CA SER A 31 9.25 26.27 11.28
C SER A 31 10.55 26.09 10.50
N LEU A 32 11.22 27.19 10.19
CA LEU A 32 12.46 27.22 9.42
C LEU A 32 13.64 27.64 10.30
N LYS A 33 14.84 27.26 9.86
CA LYS A 33 16.08 27.79 10.40
C LYS A 33 16.09 29.31 10.28
N GLY A 34 16.42 30.00 11.38
CA GLY A 34 16.30 31.46 11.48
C GLY A 34 15.03 31.94 12.17
N GLY A 35 14.12 31.04 12.54
CA GLY A 35 12.98 31.34 13.43
C GLY A 35 11.72 31.85 12.71
N SER A 36 11.72 31.93 11.38
CA SER A 36 10.51 32.18 10.61
C SER A 36 9.64 30.93 10.51
N ASN A 37 8.35 31.14 10.27
CA ASN A 37 7.39 30.09 9.97
C ASN A 37 6.83 30.31 8.56
N THR A 38 6.49 29.22 7.89
CA THR A 38 5.87 29.22 6.57
C THR A 38 4.79 28.15 6.51
N GLY A 39 3.97 28.17 5.45
CA GLY A 39 2.99 27.13 5.15
C GLY A 39 3.27 26.50 3.80
N LEU A 40 2.37 25.64 3.35
CA LEU A 40 2.37 25.18 1.96
C LEU A 40 2.03 26.35 1.03
N ARG A 41 2.54 26.30 -0.20
CA ARG A 41 2.13 27.20 -1.26
C ARG A 41 0.68 26.94 -1.67
N ASP A 42 0.26 25.69 -1.60
CA ASP A 42 -1.13 25.25 -1.78
C ASP A 42 -1.55 24.39 -0.58
N ASP A 43 -2.40 24.94 0.28
CA ASP A 43 -2.90 24.28 1.48
C ASP A 43 -3.72 23.02 1.14
N ALA A 44 -4.30 22.91 -0.07
CA ALA A 44 -5.08 21.75 -0.48
C ALA A 44 -4.23 20.47 -0.63
N GLN A 45 -2.90 20.60 -0.66
CA GLN A 45 -2.00 19.45 -0.70
C GLN A 45 -1.89 18.72 0.65
N LEU A 46 -2.30 19.36 1.75
CA LEU A 46 -2.39 18.72 3.06
C LEU A 46 -3.66 17.88 3.14
N VAL A 47 -3.51 16.56 3.25
CA VAL A 47 -4.65 15.63 3.34
C VAL A 47 -4.97 15.29 4.79
N GLY A 48 -3.95 15.14 5.63
CA GLY A 48 -4.13 14.76 7.03
C GLY A 48 -2.82 14.55 7.77
N PHE A 49 -2.92 14.04 8.99
CA PHE A 49 -1.79 13.79 9.88
C PHE A 49 -2.09 12.66 10.85
N GLN A 50 -1.07 12.18 11.55
CA GLN A 50 -1.22 11.27 12.70
C GLN A 50 -0.45 11.82 13.90
N GLY A 51 -1.01 11.58 15.10
CA GLY A 51 -0.47 12.10 16.36
C GLY A 51 -1.09 13.43 16.77
N ASP A 52 -0.42 14.14 17.67
CA ASP A 52 -0.85 15.44 18.15
C ASP A 52 -0.59 16.52 17.08
N ALA A 53 -1.54 17.42 16.84
CA ALA A 53 -1.40 18.49 15.84
C ALA A 53 -0.16 19.38 16.09
N SER A 54 0.23 19.59 17.35
CA SER A 54 1.40 20.40 17.71
C SER A 54 2.75 19.68 17.52
N ALA A 55 2.73 18.36 17.35
CA ALA A 55 3.90 17.51 17.13
C ALA A 55 3.49 16.18 16.44
N PRO A 56 3.05 16.22 15.16
CA PRO A 56 2.60 15.03 14.46
C PRO A 56 3.78 14.11 14.19
N PHE A 57 3.55 12.80 14.26
CA PHE A 57 4.57 11.81 13.85
C PHE A 57 4.45 11.44 12.36
N ALA A 58 3.36 11.85 11.70
CA ALA A 58 3.17 11.71 10.26
C ALA A 58 2.36 12.88 9.70
N VAL A 59 2.79 13.42 8.56
CA VAL A 59 2.02 14.42 7.79
C VAL A 59 1.79 13.88 6.39
N LEU A 60 0.51 13.77 5.99
CA LEU A 60 0.07 13.19 4.73
C LEU A 60 -0.20 14.28 3.69
N PHE A 61 0.46 14.16 2.55
CA PHE A 61 0.33 15.05 1.41
C PHE A 61 -0.29 14.34 0.21
N LYS A 62 -0.79 15.13 -0.74
CA LYS A 62 -1.19 14.66 -2.07
C LYS A 62 -0.67 15.58 -3.16
N HIS A 63 -0.14 14.99 -4.22
CA HIS A 63 0.30 15.69 -5.42
C HIS A 63 0.07 14.80 -6.65
N ASN A 64 -0.52 15.36 -7.71
CA ASN A 64 -0.87 14.63 -8.95
C ASN A 64 -1.65 13.33 -8.71
N GLY A 65 -2.53 13.31 -7.72
CA GLY A 65 -3.35 12.14 -7.40
C GLY A 65 -2.69 11.13 -6.45
N LEU A 66 -1.38 11.20 -6.23
CA LEU A 66 -0.63 10.29 -5.38
C LEU A 66 -0.37 10.89 -4.00
N HIS A 67 -0.41 10.03 -2.99
CA HIS A 67 -0.10 10.40 -1.62
C HIS A 67 1.36 10.13 -1.27
N PHE A 68 1.87 10.91 -0.32
CA PHE A 68 3.13 10.61 0.35
C PHE A 68 3.08 11.16 1.77
N GLU A 69 3.77 10.48 2.67
CA GLU A 69 3.78 10.80 4.09
C GLU A 69 5.18 11.20 4.52
N LEU A 70 5.29 12.34 5.17
CA LEU A 70 6.48 12.74 5.90
C LEU A 70 6.43 12.12 7.29
N GLN A 71 7.37 11.23 7.60
CA GLN A 71 7.45 10.57 8.90
C GLN A 71 8.42 11.29 9.83
N ILE A 72 7.97 11.57 11.04
CA ILE A 72 8.69 12.38 12.03
C ILE A 72 8.85 11.55 13.30
N ASP A 73 10.09 11.38 13.72
CA ASP A 73 10.48 10.67 14.92
C ASP A 73 11.92 11.07 15.28
N ALA A 74 12.06 12.12 16.08
CA ALA A 74 13.35 12.66 16.48
C ALA A 74 14.17 11.68 17.35
N ALA A 75 13.55 10.62 17.90
CA ALA A 75 14.25 9.59 18.66
C ALA A 75 14.80 8.47 17.76
N SER A 76 14.33 8.35 16.52
CA SER A 76 14.82 7.33 15.58
C SER A 76 16.28 7.59 15.17
N PRO A 77 17.04 6.55 14.77
CA PRO A 77 18.43 6.71 14.33
C PRO A 77 18.61 7.74 13.21
N VAL A 78 17.65 7.83 12.28
CA VAL A 78 17.68 8.83 11.19
C VAL A 78 17.22 10.19 11.68
N GLY A 79 16.08 10.25 12.39
CA GLY A 79 15.49 11.52 12.82
C GLY A 79 16.36 12.31 13.80
N GLN A 80 17.18 11.65 14.62
CA GLN A 80 18.19 12.31 15.46
C GLN A 80 19.20 13.15 14.66
N THR A 81 19.40 12.82 13.38
CA THR A 81 20.32 13.54 12.48
C THR A 81 19.63 14.62 11.63
N ASP A 82 18.30 14.72 11.70
CA ASP A 82 17.51 15.67 10.93
C ASP A 82 16.99 16.81 11.83
N PRO A 83 17.17 18.10 11.45
CA PRO A 83 16.76 19.24 12.29
C PRO A 83 15.27 19.30 12.62
N ALA A 84 14.40 18.66 11.81
CA ALA A 84 12.97 18.56 12.06
C ALA A 84 12.53 17.18 12.57
N GLY A 85 13.48 16.31 12.93
CA GLY A 85 13.20 14.95 13.38
C GLY A 85 12.66 14.02 12.29
N VAL A 86 12.82 14.36 11.01
CA VAL A 86 12.27 13.55 9.91
C VAL A 86 13.06 12.27 9.76
N LYS A 87 12.36 11.13 9.78
CA LYS A 87 12.97 9.80 9.65
C LYS A 87 12.81 9.17 8.27
N ASP A 88 11.74 9.50 7.55
CA ASP A 88 11.46 8.90 6.25
C ASP A 88 10.42 9.70 5.44
N ILE A 89 10.31 9.38 4.16
CA ILE A 89 9.19 9.77 3.28
C ILE A 89 8.57 8.49 2.72
N LEU A 90 7.37 8.14 3.19
CA LEU A 90 6.65 6.98 2.72
C LEU A 90 5.81 7.34 1.50
N MET A 91 6.07 6.68 0.37
CA MET A 91 5.41 6.94 -0.90
C MET A 91 4.24 5.98 -1.14
N GLU A 92 3.10 6.50 -1.60
CA GLU A 92 2.13 5.69 -2.33
C GLU A 92 2.78 5.27 -3.66
N ALA A 93 2.88 3.97 -3.89
CA ALA A 93 3.73 3.43 -4.95
C ALA A 93 2.99 2.42 -5.84
N ALA A 94 3.06 1.12 -5.53
CA ALA A 94 2.39 0.07 -6.29
C ALA A 94 0.86 0.19 -6.11
N LEU A 95 0.22 1.01 -6.95
CA LEU A 95 -1.23 1.22 -6.95
C LEU A 95 -1.97 -0.08 -7.30
N THR A 96 -1.39 -0.84 -8.23
CA THR A 96 -1.89 -2.12 -8.69
C THR A 96 -0.76 -3.15 -8.74
N THR A 97 -1.08 -4.42 -8.50
CA THR A 97 -0.15 -5.54 -8.57
C THR A 97 -0.81 -6.68 -9.31
N ILE A 98 -0.10 -7.24 -10.28
CA ILE A 98 -0.51 -8.44 -10.99
C ILE A 98 0.06 -9.63 -10.23
N MET A 99 -0.82 -10.41 -9.62
CA MET A 99 -0.49 -11.73 -9.09
C MET A 99 -0.47 -12.69 -10.28
N ASP A 100 0.66 -13.36 -10.47
CA ASP A 100 0.97 -13.99 -11.75
C ASP A 100 0.87 -15.51 -11.69
N CYS A 101 0.08 -16.09 -12.60
CA CYS A 101 -0.07 -17.54 -12.78
C CYS A 101 0.57 -18.02 -14.09
N GLU A 102 1.22 -17.13 -14.84
CA GLU A 102 1.74 -17.38 -16.19
C GLU A 102 3.29 -17.37 -16.19
N ASP A 103 3.92 -16.44 -16.91
CA ASP A 103 5.33 -16.57 -17.31
C ASP A 103 6.35 -16.45 -16.17
N SER A 104 5.96 -16.01 -14.96
CA SER A 104 6.89 -15.93 -13.82
C SER A 104 6.87 -17.15 -12.89
N ILE A 105 6.03 -18.14 -13.16
CA ILE A 105 5.94 -19.36 -12.36
C ILE A 105 6.14 -20.63 -13.22
N ALA A 106 6.47 -21.73 -12.57
CA ALA A 106 6.37 -23.06 -13.15
C ALA A 106 5.29 -23.82 -12.38
N ALA A 107 4.17 -24.10 -13.03
CA ALA A 107 3.09 -24.90 -12.49
C ALA A 107 2.58 -25.86 -13.56
N VAL A 108 2.99 -27.12 -13.48
CA VAL A 108 2.85 -28.08 -14.59
C VAL A 108 1.86 -29.20 -14.32
N ASP A 109 1.38 -29.33 -13.09
CA ASP A 109 0.43 -30.35 -12.68
C ASP A 109 -0.57 -29.81 -11.64
N ALA A 110 -1.47 -30.70 -11.18
CA ALA A 110 -2.48 -30.35 -10.19
C ALA A 110 -1.90 -29.87 -8.85
N ASP A 111 -0.78 -30.45 -8.40
CA ASP A 111 -0.17 -30.10 -7.12
C ASP A 111 0.37 -28.68 -7.15
N ASP A 112 1.04 -28.30 -8.24
CA ASP A 112 1.52 -26.94 -8.45
C ASP A 112 0.37 -25.94 -8.54
N LYS A 113 -0.66 -26.23 -9.36
CA LYS A 113 -1.81 -25.33 -9.53
C LYS A 113 -2.56 -25.13 -8.22
N VAL A 114 -2.64 -26.15 -7.37
CA VAL A 114 -3.22 -26.03 -6.03
C VAL A 114 -2.44 -25.03 -5.16
N VAL A 115 -1.11 -24.97 -5.26
CA VAL A 115 -0.31 -23.95 -4.55
C VAL A 115 -0.64 -22.55 -5.06
N VAL A 116 -0.71 -22.37 -6.39
CA VAL A 116 -1.06 -21.09 -7.02
C VAL A 116 -2.44 -20.60 -6.54
N TYR A 117 -3.45 -21.45 -6.64
CA TYR A 117 -4.82 -21.09 -6.24
C TYR A 117 -4.95 -20.88 -4.73
N ARG A 118 -4.21 -21.61 -3.90
CA ARG A 118 -4.20 -21.42 -2.45
C ARG A 118 -3.64 -20.05 -2.06
N ASN A 119 -2.55 -19.62 -2.70
CA ASN A 119 -1.99 -18.29 -2.47
C ASN A 119 -2.97 -17.19 -2.88
N TRP A 120 -3.60 -17.33 -4.05
CA TRP A 120 -4.64 -16.40 -4.51
C TRP A 120 -5.85 -16.36 -3.57
N LEU A 121 -6.33 -17.52 -3.11
CA LEU A 121 -7.41 -17.62 -2.14
C LEU A 121 -7.06 -16.91 -0.82
N GLY A 122 -5.84 -17.08 -0.33
CA GLY A 122 -5.36 -16.39 0.87
C GLY A 122 -5.36 -14.87 0.72
N LEU A 123 -5.00 -14.37 -0.46
CA LEU A 123 -5.08 -12.94 -0.79
C LEU A 123 -6.54 -12.45 -0.80
N MET A 124 -7.44 -13.20 -1.43
CA MET A 124 -8.86 -12.83 -1.54
C MET A 124 -9.62 -12.89 -0.20
N LYS A 125 -9.18 -13.74 0.72
CA LYS A 125 -9.69 -13.79 2.10
C LYS A 125 -8.98 -12.81 3.04
N GLY A 126 -7.79 -12.36 2.68
CA GLY A 126 -6.97 -11.47 3.52
C GLY A 126 -6.18 -12.18 4.62
N ASP A 127 -6.04 -13.50 4.56
CA ASP A 127 -5.38 -14.33 5.58
C ASP A 127 -4.04 -14.93 5.11
N LEU A 128 -3.55 -14.57 3.93
CA LEU A 128 -2.21 -14.96 3.48
C LEU A 128 -1.14 -14.45 4.46
N ALA A 129 -0.32 -15.40 4.94
CA ALA A 129 0.70 -15.14 5.93
C ALA A 129 1.92 -16.05 5.74
N GLU A 130 3.08 -15.60 6.18
CA GLU A 130 4.34 -16.35 6.15
C GLU A 130 5.16 -16.07 7.41
N SER A 131 5.76 -17.12 7.99
CA SER A 131 6.71 -16.99 9.10
C SER A 131 8.10 -16.68 8.54
N VAL A 132 8.68 -15.55 8.97
CA VAL A 132 9.98 -15.08 8.49
C VAL A 132 10.92 -14.91 9.69
N SER A 133 12.18 -15.32 9.53
CA SER A 133 13.22 -15.15 10.55
C SER A 133 14.24 -14.09 10.14
N LYS A 134 14.53 -13.12 11.01
CA LYS A 134 15.53 -12.07 10.80
C LYS A 134 16.16 -11.68 12.13
N GLY A 135 17.49 -11.60 12.19
CA GLY A 135 18.19 -11.15 13.41
C GLY A 135 18.02 -12.06 14.63
N GLY A 136 17.71 -13.35 14.43
CA GLY A 136 17.46 -14.30 15.51
C GLY A 136 16.02 -14.34 16.02
N GLU A 137 15.15 -13.47 15.51
CA GLU A 137 13.71 -13.46 15.85
C GLU A 137 12.88 -13.96 14.68
N THR A 138 11.78 -14.66 14.99
CA THR A 138 10.78 -15.11 14.02
C THR A 138 9.49 -14.33 14.22
N PHE A 139 8.93 -13.82 13.14
CA PHE A 139 7.67 -13.08 13.15
C PHE A 139 6.81 -13.47 11.94
N THR A 140 5.51 -13.28 12.08
CA THR A 140 4.54 -13.57 11.00
C THR A 140 4.32 -12.32 10.17
N ARG A 141 4.66 -12.40 8.88
CA ARG A 141 4.31 -11.38 7.89
C ARG A 141 2.87 -11.60 7.44
N THR A 142 2.09 -10.52 7.41
CA THR A 142 0.68 -10.52 6.98
C THR A 142 0.40 -9.34 6.06
N MET A 143 -0.79 -9.32 5.46
CA MET A 143 -1.26 -8.20 4.63
C MET A 143 -1.56 -6.96 5.50
N ASN A 144 -0.89 -5.85 5.18
CA ASN A 144 -1.05 -4.58 5.90
C ASN A 144 -2.53 -4.11 5.94
N PRO A 145 -2.99 -3.52 7.05
CA PRO A 145 -4.31 -2.89 7.12
C PRO A 145 -4.33 -1.57 6.34
N ASP A 146 -5.53 -0.98 6.20
CA ASP A 146 -5.67 0.38 5.70
C ASP A 146 -5.07 1.40 6.68
N ARG A 147 -4.68 2.57 6.16
CA ARG A 147 -3.98 3.61 6.90
C ARG A 147 -4.95 4.75 7.24
N VAL A 148 -5.04 5.09 8.52
CA VAL A 148 -6.02 6.06 9.04
C VAL A 148 -5.34 7.34 9.47
N TYR A 149 -5.88 8.49 9.08
CA TYR A 149 -5.34 9.81 9.40
C TYR A 149 -6.44 10.75 9.90
N THR A 150 -6.05 11.73 10.71
CA THR A 150 -6.92 12.86 11.07
C THR A 150 -6.84 13.91 9.96
N THR A 151 -7.99 14.40 9.49
CA THR A 151 -8.04 15.50 8.52
C THR A 151 -7.72 16.82 9.21
N PRO A 152 -7.27 17.87 8.49
CA PRO A 152 -6.98 19.16 9.12
C PRO A 152 -8.20 19.82 9.79
N GLN A 153 -9.42 19.39 9.44
CA GLN A 153 -10.69 19.87 10.02
C GLN A 153 -11.20 18.99 11.18
N GLY A 154 -10.44 17.97 11.62
CA GLY A 154 -10.79 17.13 12.77
C GLY A 154 -11.67 15.92 12.46
N GLY A 155 -11.77 15.51 11.19
CA GLY A 155 -12.41 14.26 10.77
C GLY A 155 -11.38 13.14 10.53
N GLU A 156 -11.82 12.06 9.90
CA GLU A 156 -10.96 10.93 9.53
C GLU A 156 -10.85 10.78 8.01
N VAL A 157 -9.67 10.41 7.53
CA VAL A 157 -9.46 9.93 6.16
C VAL A 157 -8.71 8.60 6.21
N THR A 158 -9.24 7.62 5.47
CA THR A 158 -8.67 6.27 5.38
C THR A 158 -8.13 6.04 3.97
N LEU A 159 -6.85 5.68 3.87
CA LEU A 159 -6.19 5.28 2.63
C LEU A 159 -6.06 3.77 2.57
N HIS A 160 -6.23 3.23 1.36
CA HIS A 160 -6.03 1.81 1.14
C HIS A 160 -4.56 1.44 1.38
N GLY A 161 -4.32 0.50 2.30
CA GLY A 161 -2.96 0.15 2.71
C GLY A 161 -2.27 -0.89 1.83
N ARG A 162 -2.91 -1.27 0.73
CA ARG A 162 -2.52 -2.37 -0.16
C ARG A 162 -2.72 -1.96 -1.61
N SER A 163 -1.92 -2.59 -2.46
CA SER A 163 -2.10 -2.53 -3.90
C SER A 163 -3.41 -3.20 -4.32
N LEU A 164 -4.09 -2.66 -5.33
CA LEU A 164 -5.21 -3.33 -5.97
C LEU A 164 -4.69 -4.54 -6.77
N LEU A 165 -5.24 -5.71 -6.50
CA LEU A 165 -4.77 -6.96 -7.06
C LEU A 165 -5.50 -7.31 -8.35
N PHE A 166 -4.70 -7.62 -9.37
CA PHE A 166 -5.09 -8.33 -10.58
C PHE A 166 -4.56 -9.77 -10.49
N ILE A 167 -5.17 -10.68 -11.24
CA ILE A 167 -4.67 -12.05 -11.44
C ILE A 167 -4.39 -12.25 -12.94
N ARG A 168 -3.19 -12.67 -13.29
CA ARG A 168 -2.83 -13.03 -14.67
C ARG A 168 -2.96 -14.54 -14.82
N ASN A 169 -4.11 -14.96 -15.32
CA ASN A 169 -4.35 -16.33 -15.75
C ASN A 169 -3.50 -16.64 -16.99
N VAL A 170 -3.23 -17.93 -17.23
CA VAL A 170 -2.56 -18.36 -18.46
C VAL A 170 -3.40 -18.09 -19.71
N GLY A 171 -2.72 -17.97 -20.85
CA GLY A 171 -3.35 -17.83 -22.17
C GLY A 171 -4.07 -19.11 -22.67
N HIS A 172 -4.41 -19.12 -23.96
CA HIS A 172 -5.27 -20.15 -24.56
C HIS A 172 -4.54 -21.41 -25.06
N LEU A 173 -3.22 -21.50 -24.88
CA LEU A 173 -2.40 -22.53 -25.51
C LEU A 173 -2.44 -23.87 -24.77
N MET A 174 -2.22 -23.84 -23.46
CA MET A 174 -1.91 -25.04 -22.68
C MET A 174 -3.18 -25.78 -22.24
N THR A 175 -3.07 -27.10 -22.19
CA THR A 175 -3.98 -27.98 -21.47
C THR A 175 -3.27 -28.52 -20.23
N ILE A 176 -4.04 -29.03 -19.28
CA ILE A 176 -3.51 -29.65 -18.06
C ILE A 176 -4.34 -30.87 -17.68
N ASP A 177 -3.67 -31.91 -17.20
CA ASP A 177 -4.29 -33.18 -16.77
C ASP A 177 -4.90 -33.12 -15.36
N ALA A 178 -4.87 -31.97 -14.70
CA ALA A 178 -5.54 -31.72 -13.42
C ALA A 178 -7.05 -32.01 -13.48
N ILE A 179 -7.67 -31.87 -14.66
CA ILE A 179 -9.03 -32.30 -14.96
C ILE A 179 -9.06 -32.94 -16.34
N LEU A 180 -9.72 -34.10 -16.45
CA LEU A 180 -10.03 -34.74 -17.72
C LEU A 180 -11.51 -34.55 -18.07
N ASP A 181 -11.80 -34.33 -19.34
CA ASP A 181 -13.17 -34.25 -19.85
C ASP A 181 -13.83 -35.65 -19.93
N LYS A 182 -15.10 -35.69 -20.35
CA LYS A 182 -15.88 -36.94 -20.50
C LYS A 182 -15.30 -37.94 -21.52
N HIS A 183 -14.36 -37.51 -22.34
CA HIS A 183 -13.66 -38.31 -23.35
C HIS A 183 -12.24 -38.68 -22.90
N GLY A 184 -11.79 -38.22 -21.73
CA GLY A 184 -10.45 -38.46 -21.21
C GLY A 184 -9.38 -37.48 -21.71
N ASN A 185 -9.78 -36.36 -22.34
CA ASN A 185 -8.83 -35.34 -22.78
C ASN A 185 -8.55 -34.33 -21.67
N GLU A 186 -7.33 -33.79 -21.63
CA GLU A 186 -6.97 -32.67 -20.77
C GLU A 186 -7.82 -31.43 -21.06
N VAL A 187 -8.13 -30.68 -20.00
CA VAL A 187 -8.89 -29.43 -20.11
C VAL A 187 -7.95 -28.25 -20.39
N PRO A 188 -8.37 -27.24 -21.18
CA PRO A 188 -7.61 -26.01 -21.36
C PRO A 188 -7.34 -25.30 -20.03
N GLU A 189 -6.07 -25.05 -19.73
CA GLU A 189 -5.63 -24.51 -18.46
C GLU A 189 -6.18 -23.09 -18.22
N GLY A 190 -6.24 -22.24 -19.26
CA GLY A 190 -6.81 -20.90 -19.14
C GLY A 190 -8.31 -20.89 -18.78
N ILE A 191 -9.06 -21.92 -19.17
CA ILE A 191 -10.47 -22.08 -18.74
C ILE A 191 -10.52 -22.48 -17.26
N LEU A 192 -9.67 -23.41 -16.84
CA LEU A 192 -9.56 -23.83 -15.45
C LEU A 192 -9.19 -22.66 -14.54
N ASP A 193 -8.18 -21.87 -14.92
CA ASP A 193 -7.79 -20.64 -14.25
C ASP A 193 -8.97 -19.68 -14.13
N GLY A 194 -9.66 -19.39 -15.23
CA GLY A 194 -10.82 -18.50 -15.25
C GLY A 194 -11.90 -18.91 -14.26
N LEU A 195 -12.16 -20.21 -14.12
CA LEU A 195 -13.11 -20.73 -13.14
C LEU A 195 -12.61 -20.57 -11.70
N LEU A 196 -11.38 -21.01 -11.43
CA LEU A 196 -10.89 -21.13 -10.05
C LEU A 196 -10.47 -19.78 -9.47
N THR A 197 -9.83 -18.91 -10.25
CA THR A 197 -9.42 -17.59 -9.76
C THR A 197 -10.61 -16.66 -9.57
N SER A 198 -11.62 -16.75 -10.43
CA SER A 198 -12.91 -16.03 -10.26
C SER A 198 -13.68 -16.55 -9.04
N LEU A 199 -13.75 -17.88 -8.84
CA LEU A 199 -14.39 -18.48 -7.68
C LEU A 199 -13.74 -18.01 -6.37
N ALA A 200 -12.40 -18.00 -6.31
CA ALA A 200 -11.67 -17.48 -5.15
C ALA A 200 -11.93 -15.98 -4.91
N ALA A 201 -12.05 -15.17 -5.97
CA ALA A 201 -12.32 -13.74 -5.87
C ALA A 201 -13.71 -13.43 -5.28
N ILE A 202 -14.66 -14.36 -5.28
CA ILE A 202 -15.97 -14.18 -4.63
C ILE A 202 -15.82 -13.85 -3.13
N HIS A 203 -14.79 -14.38 -2.44
CA HIS A 203 -14.50 -14.03 -1.05
C HIS A 203 -14.26 -12.52 -0.87
N ASN A 204 -13.67 -11.88 -1.87
CA ASN A 204 -13.56 -10.43 -1.86
C ASN A 204 -14.92 -9.75 -2.11
N LEU A 205 -15.65 -10.19 -3.14
CA LEU A 205 -16.89 -9.56 -3.61
C LEU A 205 -18.05 -9.66 -2.61
N ASN A 206 -18.16 -10.77 -1.88
CA ASN A 206 -19.23 -11.00 -0.91
C ASN A 206 -18.89 -10.52 0.51
N GLY A 207 -17.71 -9.90 0.70
CA GLY A 207 -17.26 -9.42 2.00
C GLY A 207 -16.73 -10.50 2.95
N ASN A 208 -16.59 -11.75 2.51
CA ASN A 208 -15.99 -12.83 3.31
C ASN A 208 -14.44 -12.75 3.32
N ASN A 209 -13.93 -11.61 3.76
CA ASN A 209 -12.51 -11.29 3.83
C ASN A 209 -12.20 -10.35 4.99
N THR A 210 -10.94 -10.37 5.45
CA THR A 210 -10.41 -9.42 6.43
C THR A 210 -9.66 -8.26 5.77
N ARG A 211 -9.38 -8.39 4.47
CA ARG A 211 -8.66 -7.40 3.65
C ARG A 211 -9.36 -7.29 2.31
N SER A 212 -10.14 -6.22 2.15
CA SER A 212 -10.82 -5.99 0.88
C SER A 212 -9.83 -5.54 -0.20
N ASN A 213 -10.04 -6.02 -1.42
CA ASN A 213 -9.35 -5.67 -2.66
C ASN A 213 -10.18 -4.65 -3.46
N SER A 214 -11.29 -5.11 -4.04
CA SER A 214 -12.21 -4.28 -4.81
C SER A 214 -13.13 -3.45 -3.91
N ARG A 215 -13.46 -2.25 -4.37
CA ARG A 215 -14.45 -1.36 -3.73
C ARG A 215 -15.63 -1.06 -4.66
N SER A 216 -15.66 -1.71 -5.82
CA SER A 216 -16.65 -1.48 -6.89
C SER A 216 -17.27 -2.77 -7.44
N GLY A 217 -16.98 -3.93 -6.84
CA GLY A 217 -17.58 -5.21 -7.24
C GLY A 217 -17.02 -5.78 -8.55
N SER A 218 -15.73 -5.53 -8.82
CA SER A 218 -14.97 -6.08 -9.96
C SER A 218 -13.70 -6.75 -9.50
#